data_AF-A0A3C0AKB7-F1
#
_entry.id   AF-A0A3C0AKB7-F1
#
_cell.length_a   1.000
_cell.length_b   1.000
_cell.length_c   1.000
_cell.angle_alpha   90.00
_cell.angle_beta   90.00
_cell.angle_gamma   90.00
#
_symmetry.space_group_name_H-M   'P 1'
#
loop_
_entity.id
_entity.type
_entity.pdbx_description
1 polymer ?
#
loop_
_entity_poly.entity_id
_entity_poly.type
_entity_poly.pdbx_seq_one_letter_code
_entity_poly.pdbx_strand_id
1 'polypeptide(L)'
;MAPETIGLIGGVGGTVIGVLGGVVGTWCSIKNTNGPAEKAFMIRIATVMWIMIPLFLLLLFLLPQPWNQLIWIPYAVCLTWAIHFCNRKQQAIREAEASLKE
;
A
#
# COMPACT_ATOMS: atom_id res chain seq x y z
N MET A 1 -0.84 22.47 26.91
CA MET A 1 -0.42 22.46 25.49
C MET A 1 -1.60 22.96 24.68
N ALA A 2 -1.38 23.94 23.79
CA ALA A 2 -2.46 24.46 22.96
C ALA A 2 -2.93 23.38 21.96
N PRO A 3 -4.23 23.32 21.63
CA PRO A 3 -4.78 22.33 20.71
C PRO A 3 -4.13 22.38 19.32
N GLU A 4 -3.68 23.56 18.86
CA GLU A 4 -2.91 23.67 17.61
C GLU A 4 -1.58 22.89 17.63
N THR A 5 -0.89 22.86 18.77
CA THR A 5 0.40 22.15 18.90
C THR A 5 0.18 20.65 18.87
N ILE A 6 -0.90 20.15 19.49
CA ILE A 6 -1.25 18.73 19.48
C ILE A 6 -1.64 18.28 18.07
N GLY A 7 -2.39 19.10 17.33
CA GLY A 7 -2.74 18.83 15.93
C GLY A 7 -1.53 18.76 15.00
N LEU A 8 -0.58 19.69 15.14
CA LEU A 8 0.68 19.68 14.38
C LEU A 8 1.55 18.46 14.70
N ILE A 9 1.71 18.11 15.97
CA ILE A 9 2.48 16.92 16.39
C ILE A 9 1.82 15.65 15.86
N GLY A 10 0.49 15.55 15.93
CA GLY A 10 -0.26 14.40 15.41
C GLY A 10 -0.16 14.28 13.89
N GLY A 11 -0.26 15.40 13.16
CA GLY A 11 -0.13 15.43 11.70
C GLY A 11 1.28 15.03 11.25
N VAL A 12 2.30 15.72 11.74
CA VAL A 12 3.69 15.46 11.37
C VAL A 12 4.14 14.07 11.83
N GLY A 13 3.87 13.73 13.10
CA GLY A 13 4.22 12.42 13.67
C GLY A 13 3.53 11.28 12.95
N GLY A 14 2.23 11.41 12.67
CA GLY A 14 1.46 10.42 11.93
C GLY A 14 1.97 10.20 10.50
N THR A 15 2.27 11.28 9.77
CA THR A 15 2.83 11.17 8.40
C THR A 15 4.21 10.51 8.41
N VAL A 16 5.10 10.90 9.32
CA VAL A 16 6.45 10.31 9.41
C VAL A 16 6.38 8.82 9.73
N ILE A 17 5.59 8.44 10.74
CA ILE A 17 5.41 7.02 11.11
C ILE A 17 4.78 6.23 9.96
N GLY A 18 3.77 6.80 9.29
CA GLY A 18 3.10 6.16 8.15
C GLY A 18 4.05 5.91 6.98
N VAL A 19 4.87 6.90 6.60
CA VAL A 19 5.87 6.77 5.53
C VAL A 19 6.93 5.75 5.92
N LEU A 20 7.48 5.83 7.13
CA LEU A 20 8.49 4.86 7.61
C LEU A 20 7.94 3.44 7.64
N GLY A 21 6.71 3.25 8.12
CA GLY A 21 6.02 1.96 8.10
C GLY A 21 5.84 1.43 6.68
N GLY A 22 5.45 2.29 5.74
CA GLY A 22 5.34 1.95 4.32
C GLY A 22 6.68 1.53 3.70
N VAL A 23 7.76 2.25 3.99
CA VAL A 23 9.11 1.95 3.46
C VAL A 23 9.62 0.64 4.02
N VAL A 24 9.54 0.46 5.35
CA VAL A 24 9.99 -0.77 6.03
C VAL A 24 9.17 -1.97 5.58
N GLY A 25 7.86 -1.82 5.46
CA GLY A 25 6.98 -2.88 4.95
C GLY A 25 7.33 -3.28 3.51
N THR A 26 7.55 -2.30 2.63
CA THR A 26 7.96 -2.53 1.23
C THR A 26 9.31 -3.24 1.17
N TRP A 27 10.29 -2.80 1.97
CA TRP A 27 11.62 -3.39 2.00
C TRP A 27 11.59 -4.84 2.52
N CYS A 28 10.85 -5.10 3.60
CA CYS A 28 10.68 -6.44 4.15
C CYS A 28 10.04 -7.37 3.11
N SER A 29 9.01 -6.87 2.41
CA SER A 29 8.33 -7.61 1.35
C SER A 29 9.26 -7.99 0.19
N ILE A 30 10.08 -7.05 -0.30
CA ILE A 30 11.04 -7.28 -1.39
C ILE A 30 12.19 -8.21 -0.95
N LYS A 31 12.63 -8.11 0.31
CA LYS A 31 13.76 -8.90 0.85
C LYS A 31 13.39 -10.34 1.17
N ASN A 32 12.14 -10.60 1.55
CA ASN A 32 11.66 -11.95 1.86
C ASN A 32 11.36 -12.79 0.61
N THR A 33 11.27 -12.15 -0.56
CA THR A 33 11.07 -12.80 -1.84
C THR A 33 12.39 -13.34 -2.41
N ASN A 34 12.47 -14.66 -2.59
CA ASN A 34 13.68 -15.36 -3.06
C ASN A 34 13.76 -15.52 -4.60
N GLY A 35 12.67 -15.21 -5.30
CA GLY A 35 12.52 -15.36 -6.74
C GLY A 35 12.83 -14.09 -7.54
N PRO A 36 13.62 -14.12 -8.63
CA PRO A 36 13.87 -12.95 -9.47
C PRO A 36 12.60 -12.40 -10.14
N ALA A 37 11.67 -13.27 -10.57
CA ALA A 37 10.42 -12.84 -11.18
C ALA A 37 9.40 -12.37 -10.12
N GLU A 38 9.34 -13.05 -8.97
CA GLU A 38 8.52 -12.64 -7.83
C GLU A 38 8.93 -11.24 -7.35
N LYS A 39 10.25 -10.98 -7.24
CA LYS A 39 10.77 -9.67 -6.80
C LYS A 39 10.41 -8.54 -7.76
N ALA A 40 10.52 -8.78 -9.07
CA ALA A 40 10.13 -7.80 -10.09
C ALA A 40 8.63 -7.47 -10.04
N PHE A 41 7.78 -8.47 -9.79
CA PHE A 41 6.35 -8.26 -9.56
C PHE A 41 6.09 -7.44 -8.30
N MET A 42 6.72 -7.78 -7.17
CA MET A 42 6.56 -7.05 -5.91
C MET A 42 7.00 -5.59 -6.01
N ILE A 43 8.10 -5.29 -6.71
CA ILE A 43 8.54 -3.89 -6.95
C ILE A 43 7.50 -3.12 -7.75
N ARG A 44 6.91 -3.71 -8.79
CA ARG A 44 5.85 -3.07 -9.58
C ARG A 44 4.61 -2.77 -8.74
N ILE A 45 4.14 -3.75 -7.96
CA ILE A 45 2.98 -3.58 -7.08
C ILE A 45 3.25 -2.54 -5.99
N ALA A 46 4.43 -2.58 -5.37
CA ALA A 46 4.83 -1.59 -4.38
C ALA A 46 4.81 -0.18 -4.97
N THR A 47 5.36 0.01 -6.17
CA THR A 47 5.35 1.32 -6.85
C THR A 47 3.93 1.81 -7.11
N VAL A 48 3.04 0.92 -7.58
CA VAL A 48 1.62 1.26 -7.78
C VAL A 48 0.96 1.65 -6.45
N MET A 49 1.21 0.93 -5.36
CA MET A 49 0.65 1.25 -4.04
C MET A 49 1.16 2.59 -3.51
N TRP A 50 2.46 2.87 -3.69
CA TRP A 50 3.07 4.15 -3.32
C TRP A 50 2.52 5.35 -4.09
N ILE A 51 1.95 5.15 -5.28
CA ILE A 51 1.25 6.19 -6.06
C ILE A 51 -0.24 6.25 -5.69
N MET A 52 -0.87 5.09 -5.54
CA MET A 52 -2.31 4.98 -5.30
C MET A 52 -2.72 5.51 -3.91
N ILE A 53 -1.91 5.26 -2.87
CA ILE A 53 -2.17 5.75 -1.51
C ILE A 53 -2.19 7.29 -1.43
N PRO A 54 -1.15 8.03 -1.87
CA PRO A 54 -1.19 9.48 -1.85
C PRO A 54 -2.25 10.04 -2.79
N LEU A 55 -2.51 9.41 -3.94
CA LEU A 55 -3.62 9.80 -4.82
C LEU A 55 -4.97 9.68 -4.11
N PHE A 56 -5.20 8.59 -3.38
CA PHE A 56 -6.41 8.39 -2.58
C PHE A 56 -6.54 9.45 -1.47
N LEU A 57 -5.46 9.73 -0.75
CA LEU A 57 -5.44 10.79 0.28
C LEU A 57 -5.74 12.16 -0.32
N LEU A 58 -5.14 12.49 -1.47
CA LEU A 58 -5.38 13.76 -2.16
C LEU A 58 -6.86 13.87 -2.58
N LEU A 59 -7.43 12.79 -3.11
CA LEU A 59 -8.84 12.73 -3.48
C LEU A 59 -9.76 12.89 -2.26
N LEU A 60 -9.38 12.30 -1.12
CA LEU A 60 -10.09 12.44 0.16
C LEU A 60 -10.14 13.90 0.63
N PHE A 61 -9.03 14.64 0.50
CA PHE A 61 -8.96 16.06 0.87
C PHE A 61 -9.65 16.98 -0.14
N LEU A 62 -9.68 16.61 -1.43
CA LEU A 62 -10.28 17.43 -2.48
C LEU A 62 -11.82 17.29 -2.54
N LEU A 63 -12.37 16.14 -2.12
CA LEU A 63 -13.81 15.91 -2.23
C LEU A 63 -14.60 16.55 -1.08
N PRO A 64 -15.63 17.37 -1.38
CA PRO A 64 -16.53 17.91 -0.37
C PRO A 64 -17.42 16.82 0.24
N GLN A 65 -17.87 17.02 1.49
CA GLN A 65 -18.89 16.17 2.10
C GLN A 65 -20.20 16.22 1.30
N PRO A 66 -20.92 15.09 1.10
CA PRO A 66 -20.69 13.75 1.67
C PRO A 66 -19.85 12.81 0.79
N TRP A 67 -19.40 13.25 -0.37
CA TRP A 67 -18.73 12.41 -1.37
C TRP A 67 -17.43 11.77 -0.85
N ASN A 68 -16.73 12.45 0.05
CA ASN A 68 -15.57 11.91 0.77
C ASN A 68 -15.89 10.58 1.50
N GLN A 69 -17.06 10.47 2.14
CA GLN A 69 -17.47 9.24 2.83
C GLN A 69 -17.85 8.13 1.84
N LEU A 70 -18.49 8.48 0.73
CA LEU A 70 -18.86 7.52 -0.31
C LEU A 70 -17.65 6.84 -0.94
N ILE A 71 -16.51 7.53 -1.04
CA ILE A 71 -15.24 7.00 -1.57
C ILE A 71 -14.69 5.83 -0.75
N TRP A 72 -15.04 5.70 0.54
CA TRP A 72 -14.59 4.58 1.37
C TRP A 72 -15.16 3.23 0.92
N ILE A 73 -16.37 3.21 0.34
CA ILE A 73 -16.99 1.98 -0.17
C ILE A 73 -16.20 1.40 -1.35
N PRO A 74 -15.98 2.12 -2.47
CA PRO A 74 -15.18 1.60 -3.58
C PRO A 74 -13.74 1.37 -3.14
N TYR A 75 -13.19 2.15 -2.21
CA TYR A 75 -11.86 1.91 -1.67
C TYR A 75 -11.75 0.56 -0.95
N ALA A 76 -12.66 0.24 -0.03
CA ALA A 76 -12.63 -1.03 0.70
C ALA A 76 -12.78 -2.24 -0.25
N VAL A 77 -13.68 -2.13 -1.24
CA VAL A 77 -13.89 -3.17 -2.26
C VAL A 77 -12.66 -3.32 -3.15
N CYS A 78 -12.11 -2.21 -3.67
CA CYS A 78 -10.91 -2.23 -4.50
C CYS A 78 -9.70 -2.77 -3.73
N LEU A 79 -9.52 -2.39 -2.47
CA LEU A 79 -8.41 -2.83 -1.63
C LEU A 79 -8.47 -4.33 -1.37
N THR A 80 -9.62 -4.84 -0.93
CA THR A 80 -9.80 -6.28 -0.69
C THR A 80 -9.58 -7.08 -1.97
N TRP A 81 -10.16 -6.63 -3.08
CA TRP A 81 -9.99 -7.28 -4.38
C TRP A 81 -8.54 -7.25 -4.86
N ALA A 82 -7.86 -6.11 -4.74
CA ALA A 82 -6.45 -5.95 -5.12
C ALA A 82 -5.53 -6.84 -4.29
N ILE A 83 -5.77 -6.97 -2.97
CA ILE A 83 -5.02 -7.86 -2.09
C ILE A 83 -5.17 -9.32 -2.57
N HIS A 84 -6.40 -9.78 -2.80
CA HIS A 84 -6.65 -11.13 -3.30
C HIS A 84 -5.98 -11.39 -4.67
N PHE A 85 -6.08 -10.43 -5.59
CA PHE A 85 -5.48 -10.55 -6.91
C PHE A 85 -3.95 -10.58 -6.84
N CYS A 86 -3.33 -9.67 -6.09
CA CYS A 86 -1.88 -9.59 -5.93
C CYS A 86 -1.33 -10.84 -5.25
N ASN A 87 -1.97 -11.32 -4.18
CA ASN A 87 -1.57 -12.54 -3.48
C ASN A 87 -1.64 -13.76 -4.40
N ARG A 88 -2.73 -13.90 -5.18
CA ARG A 88 -2.88 -15.02 -6.12
C ARG A 88 -1.82 -15.00 -7.21
N LYS A 89 -1.50 -13.81 -7.74
CA LYS A 89 -0.44 -13.64 -8.75
C LYS A 89 0.95 -13.92 -8.17
N GLN A 90 1.24 -13.41 -6.98
CA GLN A 90 2.51 -13.66 -6.30
C GLN A 90 2.69 -15.17 -6.02
N GLN A 91 1.65 -15.85 -5.52
CA GLN A 91 1.69 -17.28 -5.26
C GLN A 91 1.89 -18.10 -6.55
N ALA A 92 1.20 -17.77 -7.63
CA ALA A 92 1.37 -18.44 -8.92
C ALA A 92 2.80 -18.30 -9.47
N ILE A 93 3.43 -17.13 -9.30
CA ILE A 93 4.84 -16.92 -9.68
C ILE A 93 5.77 -17.78 -8.82
N ARG A 94 5.52 -17.84 -7.51
CA ARG A 94 6.31 -18.64 -6.58
C ARG A 94 6.24 -20.15 -6.87
N GLU A 95 5.05 -20.67 -7.22
CA GLU A 95 4.85 -22.07 -7.61
C GLU A 95 5.56 -22.38 -8.95
N ALA A 96 5.48 -21.45 -9.93
CA ALA A 96 6.19 -21.59 -11.20
C ALA A 96 7.72 -21.58 -11.02
N GLU A 97 8.26 -20.73 -10.14
CA GLU A 97 9.70 -20.71 -9.86
C GLU A 97 10.16 -21.92 -9.01
N ALA A 98 9.29 -22.50 -8.19
CA ALA A 98 9.59 -23.72 -7.45
C ALA A 98 9.67 -24.94 -8.38
N SER A 99 8.73 -25.08 -9.32
CA SER A 99 8.71 -26.19 -10.29
C SER A 99 9.83 -26.14 -11.34
N LEU A 100 10.43 -24.97 -11.60
CA LEU A 100 11.63 -24.84 -12.45
C LEU A 100 12.94 -25.22 -11.74
N LYS A 101 12.90 -25.45 -10.41
CA LYS A 101 14.07 -25.84 -9.60
C LYS A 101 14.12 -27.34 -9.29
N GLU A 102 13.04 -28.08 -9.51
CA GLU A 102 13.01 -29.56 -9.53
C GLU A 102 13.47 -30.11 -10.89
#